data_AF-A0A6H5IVZ2-F1
#
_entry.id   AF-A0A6H5IVZ2-F1
#
_cell.length_a   1.000
_cell.length_b   1.000
_cell.length_c   1.000
_cell.angle_alpha   90.00
_cell.angle_beta   90.00
_cell.angle_gamma   90.00
#
_symmetry.space_group_name_H-M   'P 1'
#
loop_
_entity.id
_entity.type
_entity.pdbx_description
1 polymer ?
#
loop_
_entity_poly.entity_id
_entity_poly.type
_entity_poly.pdbx_seq_one_letter_code
_entity_poly.pdbx_strand_id
1 'polypeptide(L)'
;MTEHPARVRPFFSWARISGIYSFSVYAPPRLADVEFSTLLTNITEEARGKRPLIIAGDFNAWSTEWGCRATRQRATTLLDALAPLEAVLLNTGNTPTFTDALGYSVVDLTFASDTLASQVTSWAVSELYTHSDHQVIVFEIEIAGPPRPVTCQSCKWNALSLDTECLTSMMAGAVVLPGPTEEMATRLMAELLVHATRL
;
A
#
# COMPACT_ATOMS: atom_id res chain seq x y z
N MET A 1 19.63 11.16 3.11
CA MET A 1 20.45 10.13 2.48
C MET A 1 19.60 8.88 2.47
N THR A 2 19.04 8.54 1.30
CA THR A 2 18.07 7.45 1.17
C THR A 2 18.83 6.15 0.98
N GLU A 3 18.60 5.19 1.87
CA GLU A 3 19.16 3.84 1.78
C GLU A 3 18.11 2.91 1.17
N HIS A 4 18.52 2.03 0.25
CA HIS A 4 17.65 1.11 -0.49
C HIS A 4 18.28 -0.28 -0.55
N PRO A 5 17.49 -1.36 -0.76
CA PRO A 5 17.99 -2.72 -0.81
C PRO A 5 19.04 -2.92 -1.91
N ALA A 6 20.10 -3.69 -1.60
CA ALA A 6 21.17 -4.03 -2.54
C ALA A 6 20.73 -5.02 -3.64
N ARG A 7 19.61 -5.71 -3.45
CA ARG A 7 19.02 -6.65 -4.42
C ARG A 7 17.52 -6.42 -4.50
N VAL A 8 16.97 -6.41 -5.72
CA VAL A 8 15.53 -6.40 -5.94
C VAL A 8 14.98 -7.77 -5.54
N ARG A 9 14.03 -7.79 -4.60
CA ARG A 9 13.27 -8.99 -4.24
C ARG A 9 11.84 -8.82 -4.77
N PRO A 10 11.19 -9.90 -5.24
CA PRO A 10 9.80 -9.80 -5.65
C PRO A 10 8.92 -9.45 -4.44
N PHE A 11 7.80 -8.77 -4.69
CA PHE A 11 6.71 -8.53 -3.73
C PHE A 11 6.98 -7.55 -2.59
N PHE A 12 8.21 -7.07 -2.38
CA PHE A 12 8.44 -5.96 -1.46
C PHE A 12 9.65 -5.12 -1.84
N SER A 13 9.64 -3.87 -1.40
CA SER A 13 10.80 -2.98 -1.41
C SER A 13 10.89 -2.23 -0.08
N TRP A 14 12.04 -1.63 0.21
CA TRP A 14 12.16 -0.77 1.38
C TRP A 14 13.06 0.44 1.12
N ALA A 15 12.86 1.49 1.91
CA ALA A 15 13.68 2.68 1.90
C ALA A 15 13.88 3.22 3.32
N ARG A 16 15.00 3.88 3.58
CA ARG A 16 15.18 4.66 4.81
C ARG A 16 14.81 6.13 4.57
N ILE A 17 13.70 6.57 5.14
CA ILE A 17 13.13 7.91 4.97
C ILE A 17 13.05 8.59 6.34
N SER A 18 13.65 9.78 6.47
CA SER A 18 13.69 10.52 7.76
C SER A 18 14.17 9.69 8.96
N GLY A 19 15.07 8.72 8.72
CA GLY A 19 15.60 7.83 9.75
C GLY A 19 14.78 6.55 10.00
N ILE A 20 13.57 6.45 9.42
CA ILE A 20 12.66 5.32 9.55
C ILE A 20 12.84 4.36 8.37
N TYR A 21 12.98 3.07 8.66
CA TYR A 21 12.95 2.04 7.64
C TYR A 21 11.50 1.76 7.24
N SER A 22 11.14 2.01 5.99
CA SER A 22 9.78 1.84 5.47
C SER A 22 9.77 0.72 4.44
N PHE A 23 9.01 -0.34 4.71
CA PHE A 23 8.81 -1.48 3.82
C PHE A 23 7.44 -1.35 3.15
N SER A 24 7.43 -1.47 1.83
CA SER A 24 6.21 -1.54 1.00
C SER A 24 6.05 -2.96 0.51
N VAL A 25 4.94 -3.61 0.85
CA VAL A 25 4.68 -5.02 0.55
C VAL A 25 3.47 -5.14 -0.39
N TYR A 26 3.55 -6.08 -1.33
CA TYR A 26 2.41 -6.55 -2.10
C TYR A 26 2.48 -8.06 -2.16
N ALA A 27 1.62 -8.75 -1.42
CA ALA A 27 1.53 -10.19 -1.40
C ALA A 27 0.30 -10.64 -2.20
N PRO A 28 0.45 -10.97 -3.51
CA PRO A 28 -0.68 -11.32 -4.36
C PRO A 28 -1.60 -12.38 -3.73
N PRO A 29 -2.92 -12.29 -3.97
CA PRO A 29 -3.89 -13.26 -3.42
C PRO A 29 -3.68 -14.67 -3.99
N ARG A 30 -3.05 -14.76 -5.17
CA ARG A 30 -2.74 -16.00 -5.87
C ARG A 30 -1.48 -16.73 -5.37
N LEU A 31 -0.70 -16.12 -4.49
CA LEU A 31 0.49 -16.78 -3.95
C LEU A 31 0.08 -18.00 -3.14
N ALA A 32 0.69 -19.15 -3.43
CA ALA A 32 0.52 -20.35 -2.62
C ALA A 32 1.08 -20.13 -1.21
N ASP A 33 0.62 -20.91 -0.24
CA ASP A 33 1.01 -20.73 1.18
C ASP A 33 2.52 -20.81 1.41
N VAL A 34 3.22 -21.66 0.65
CA VAL A 34 4.69 -21.80 0.69
C VAL A 34 5.39 -20.54 0.15
N GLU A 35 4.88 -19.96 -0.93
CA GLU A 35 5.43 -18.74 -1.54
C GLU A 35 5.17 -17.54 -0.63
N PHE A 36 3.98 -17.46 -0.04
CA PHE A 36 3.64 -16.43 0.95
C PHE A 36 4.53 -16.52 2.19
N SER A 37 4.76 -17.72 2.71
CA SER A 37 5.69 -17.93 3.82
C SER A 37 7.11 -17.52 3.46
N THR A 38 7.56 -17.85 2.24
CA THR A 38 8.89 -17.45 1.73
C THR A 38 9.02 -15.93 1.61
N LEU A 39 7.97 -15.23 1.14
CA LEU A 39 7.92 -13.77 1.13
C LEU A 39 8.08 -13.20 2.55
N LEU A 40 7.35 -13.72 3.52
CA LEU A 40 7.42 -13.25 4.91
C LEU A 40 8.80 -13.53 5.55
N THR A 41 9.42 -14.68 5.27
CA THR A 41 10.80 -14.96 5.69
C THR A 41 11.76 -13.94 5.10
N ASN A 42 11.65 -13.63 3.80
CA ASN A 42 12.51 -12.63 3.18
C ASN A 42 12.32 -11.23 3.77
N ILE A 43 11.07 -10.82 4.05
CA ILE A 43 10.78 -9.52 4.69
C ILE A 43 11.40 -9.47 6.09
N THR A 44 11.22 -10.52 6.88
CA THR A 44 11.67 -10.56 8.28
C THR A 44 13.20 -10.64 8.41
N GLU A 45 13.87 -11.35 7.52
CA GLU A 45 15.33 -11.34 7.42
C GLU A 45 15.86 -9.95 7.05
N GLU A 46 15.27 -9.31 6.05
CA GLU A 46 15.67 -7.95 5.66
C GLU A 46 15.33 -6.93 6.75
N ALA A 47 14.23 -7.07 7.48
CA ALA A 47 13.83 -6.17 8.55
C ALA A 47 14.62 -6.36 9.85
N ARG A 48 15.35 -7.47 10.01
CA ARG A 48 16.11 -7.79 11.22
C ARG A 48 17.13 -6.68 11.53
N GLY A 49 17.10 -6.19 12.77
CA GLY A 49 17.97 -5.12 13.23
C GLY A 49 17.66 -3.71 12.69
N LYS A 50 16.64 -3.54 11.84
CA LYS A 50 16.20 -2.24 11.35
C LYS A 50 15.17 -1.65 12.30
N ARG A 51 15.51 -0.51 12.92
CA ARG A 51 14.64 0.27 13.80
C ARG A 51 14.97 1.78 13.66
N PRO A 52 13.97 2.68 13.80
CA PRO A 52 12.53 2.40 13.83
C PRO A 52 12.02 1.90 12.45
N LEU A 53 10.94 1.13 12.45
CA LEU A 53 10.47 0.37 11.27
C LEU A 53 8.96 0.50 11.05
N ILE A 54 8.55 0.64 9.79
CA ILE A 54 7.18 0.47 9.30
C ILE A 54 7.17 -0.60 8.21
N ILE A 55 6.20 -1.50 8.27
CA ILE A 55 5.88 -2.46 7.21
C ILE A 55 4.42 -2.25 6.82
N ALA A 56 4.18 -1.82 5.59
CA ALA A 56 2.84 -1.54 5.11
C ALA A 56 2.60 -2.08 3.71
N GLY A 57 1.36 -2.42 3.40
CA GLY A 57 0.95 -2.80 2.05
C GLY A 57 -0.20 -3.78 2.02
N ASP A 58 -0.48 -4.31 0.83
CA ASP A 58 -1.53 -5.29 0.61
C ASP A 58 -0.99 -6.70 0.88
N PHE A 59 -1.50 -7.33 1.95
CA PHE A 59 -1.11 -8.67 2.35
C PHE A 59 -2.06 -9.76 1.84
N ASN A 60 -3.24 -9.39 1.32
CA ASN A 60 -4.32 -10.33 1.03
C ASN A 60 -4.55 -11.35 2.17
N ALA A 61 -4.46 -10.90 3.42
CA ALA A 61 -4.58 -11.72 4.62
C ALA A 61 -5.84 -11.33 5.39
N TRP A 62 -6.70 -12.30 5.68
CA TRP A 62 -7.99 -12.05 6.30
C TRP A 62 -7.97 -12.43 7.78
N SER A 63 -8.26 -11.47 8.66
CA SER A 63 -8.47 -11.70 10.10
C SER A 63 -9.65 -10.88 10.60
N THR A 64 -10.42 -11.46 11.52
CA THR A 64 -11.42 -10.71 12.30
C THR A 64 -10.77 -9.63 13.17
N GLU A 65 -9.48 -9.77 13.50
CA GLU A 65 -8.72 -8.81 14.32
C GLU A 65 -8.60 -7.43 13.66
N TRP A 66 -8.52 -7.38 12.33
CA TRP A 66 -8.49 -6.13 11.56
C TRP A 66 -9.76 -5.90 10.74
N GLY A 67 -10.88 -6.55 11.11
CA GLY A 67 -12.19 -6.21 10.55
C GLY A 67 -12.64 -7.01 9.31
N CYS A 68 -11.95 -8.10 8.96
CA CYS A 68 -12.51 -9.05 7.99
C CYS A 68 -13.61 -9.93 8.60
N ARG A 69 -14.50 -10.48 7.76
CA ARG A 69 -15.58 -11.37 8.21
C ARG A 69 -15.14 -12.73 8.76
N ALA A 70 -13.89 -13.12 8.54
CA ALA A 70 -13.34 -14.39 8.97
C ALA A 70 -11.81 -14.32 9.06
N THR A 71 -11.23 -15.15 9.93
CA THR A 71 -9.79 -15.36 10.01
C THR A 71 -9.39 -16.56 9.15
N ARG A 72 -8.35 -16.38 8.33
CA ARG A 72 -7.80 -17.40 7.44
C ARG A 72 -6.33 -17.67 7.76
N GLN A 73 -5.82 -18.81 7.32
CA GLN A 73 -4.45 -19.27 7.59
C GLN A 73 -3.38 -18.23 7.25
N ARG A 74 -3.51 -17.51 6.13
CA ARG A 74 -2.58 -16.43 5.76
C ARG A 74 -2.42 -15.35 6.83
N ALA A 75 -3.48 -15.00 7.56
CA ALA A 75 -3.39 -14.03 8.65
C ALA A 75 -2.58 -14.58 9.83
N THR A 76 -2.80 -15.84 10.20
CA THR A 76 -2.01 -16.51 11.24
C THR A 76 -0.53 -16.57 10.85
N THR A 77 -0.22 -17.01 9.63
CA THR A 77 1.15 -17.06 9.12
C THR A 77 1.81 -15.68 9.08
N LEU A 78 1.06 -14.64 8.74
CA LEU A 78 1.54 -13.25 8.76
C LEU A 78 1.93 -12.81 10.18
N LEU A 79 1.04 -13.00 11.15
CA LEU A 79 1.27 -12.61 12.54
C LEU A 79 2.45 -13.38 13.15
N ASP A 80 2.51 -14.70 12.93
CA ASP A 80 3.62 -15.53 13.41
C ASP A 80 4.97 -15.09 12.84
N ALA A 81 5.00 -14.73 11.56
CA ALA A 81 6.22 -14.27 10.91
C ALA A 81 6.68 -12.90 11.40
N LEU A 82 5.75 -11.96 11.66
CA LEU A 82 6.09 -10.61 12.10
C LEU A 82 6.33 -10.50 13.61
N ALA A 83 5.86 -11.47 14.42
CA ALA A 83 6.01 -11.45 15.88
C ALA A 83 7.45 -11.21 16.37
N PRO A 84 8.51 -11.85 15.80
CA PRO A 84 9.89 -11.60 16.21
C PRO A 84 10.42 -10.18 15.91
N LEU A 85 9.70 -9.42 15.07
CA LEU A 85 10.03 -8.02 14.79
C LEU A 85 9.40 -7.06 15.80
N GLU A 86 8.63 -7.55 16.78
CA GLU A 86 7.92 -6.69 17.75
C GLU A 86 7.15 -5.56 17.04
N ALA A 87 6.58 -5.90 15.88
CA ALA A 87 5.84 -4.99 15.03
C ALA A 87 4.37 -5.03 15.42
N VAL A 88 3.85 -3.89 15.85
CA VAL A 88 2.47 -3.69 16.31
C VAL A 88 1.61 -3.32 15.11
N LEU A 89 0.43 -3.94 15.01
CA LEU A 89 -0.59 -3.59 14.02
C LEU A 89 -1.19 -2.21 14.33
N LEU A 90 -1.19 -1.32 13.34
CA LEU A 90 -1.70 0.05 13.47
C LEU A 90 -3.12 0.23 12.92
N ASN A 91 -3.63 -0.74 12.16
CA ASN A 91 -4.99 -0.69 11.65
C ASN A 91 -5.98 -0.54 12.81
N THR A 92 -6.83 0.48 12.72
CA THR A 92 -7.89 0.74 13.70
C THR A 92 -9.23 0.97 13.02
N GLY A 93 -10.31 0.77 13.75
CA GLY A 93 -11.66 0.85 13.18
C GLY A 93 -12.01 -0.33 12.28
N ASN A 94 -13.13 -0.20 11.57
CA ASN A 94 -13.72 -1.26 10.76
C ASN A 94 -13.97 -0.82 9.30
N THR A 95 -13.36 0.29 8.87
CA THR A 95 -13.51 0.79 7.50
C THR A 95 -12.76 -0.13 6.54
N PRO A 96 -13.41 -0.66 5.49
CA PRO A 96 -12.75 -1.55 4.54
C PRO A 96 -11.62 -0.85 3.80
N THR A 97 -10.52 -1.57 3.56
CA THR A 97 -9.42 -1.07 2.72
C THR A 97 -9.57 -1.51 1.28
N PHE A 98 -10.38 -2.53 1.02
CA PHE A 98 -10.70 -3.04 -0.31
C PHE A 98 -12.22 -3.24 -0.42
N THR A 99 -12.82 -2.72 -1.49
CA THR A 99 -14.24 -2.91 -1.81
C THR A 99 -14.41 -3.16 -3.30
N ASP A 100 -15.07 -4.27 -3.64
CA ASP A 100 -15.42 -4.63 -5.01
C ASP A 100 -16.93 -4.93 -5.12
N ALA A 101 -17.36 -5.42 -6.29
CA ALA A 101 -18.74 -5.81 -6.52
C ALA A 101 -19.20 -7.03 -5.66
N LEU A 102 -18.25 -7.82 -5.13
CA LEU A 102 -18.51 -9.04 -4.37
C LEU A 102 -18.50 -8.82 -2.86
N GLY A 103 -17.97 -7.69 -2.39
CA GLY A 103 -18.03 -7.28 -1.00
C GLY A 103 -16.86 -6.40 -0.60
N TYR A 104 -16.44 -6.53 0.66
CA TYR A 104 -15.40 -5.70 1.25
C TYR A 104 -14.46 -6.53 2.13
N SER A 105 -13.23 -6.04 2.28
CA SER A 105 -12.24 -6.64 3.18
C SER A 105 -11.22 -5.60 3.67
N VAL A 106 -10.49 -5.96 4.72
CA VAL A 106 -9.33 -5.21 5.22
C VAL A 106 -8.10 -6.09 4.97
N VAL A 107 -7.40 -5.79 3.89
CA VAL A 107 -6.24 -6.56 3.40
C VAL A 107 -4.98 -5.72 3.30
N ASP A 108 -5.13 -4.39 3.31
CA ASP A 108 -4.05 -3.43 3.41
C ASP A 108 -3.73 -3.19 4.89
N LEU A 109 -2.56 -3.63 5.32
CA LEU A 109 -2.17 -3.62 6.73
C LEU A 109 -0.95 -2.74 6.92
N THR A 110 -0.89 -2.08 8.07
CA THR A 110 0.23 -1.25 8.50
C THR A 110 0.73 -1.76 9.85
N PHE A 111 2.00 -2.12 9.92
CA PHE A 111 2.69 -2.50 11.15
C PHE A 111 3.82 -1.52 11.43
N ALA A 112 4.09 -1.23 12.70
CA ALA A 112 5.24 -0.43 13.12
C ALA A 112 5.94 -1.06 14.32
N SER A 113 7.26 -0.88 14.43
CA SER A 113 7.98 -1.24 15.66
C SER A 113 7.40 -0.51 16.86
N ASP A 114 7.33 -1.17 18.01
CA ASP A 114 6.81 -0.66 19.29
C ASP A 114 7.08 0.83 19.59
N THR A 115 8.34 1.26 19.46
CA THR A 115 8.85 2.61 19.73
C THR A 115 8.32 3.63 18.74
N LEU A 116 8.03 3.22 17.51
CA LEU A 116 7.47 4.07 16.47
C LEU A 116 5.94 4.09 16.55
N ALA A 117 5.31 2.98 16.93
CA ALA A 117 3.86 2.88 17.03
C ALA A 117 3.27 3.95 17.96
N SER A 118 3.96 4.32 19.04
CA SER A 118 3.54 5.40 19.94
C SER A 118 3.65 6.81 19.37
N GLN A 119 4.39 6.98 18.27
CA GLN A 119 4.55 8.24 17.55
C GLN A 119 3.63 8.33 16.32
N VAL A 120 2.94 7.24 15.97
CA VAL A 120 1.97 7.25 14.88
C VAL A 120 0.63 7.76 15.39
N THR A 121 0.11 8.78 14.72
CA THR A 121 -1.18 9.39 15.02
C THR A 121 -2.06 9.39 13.77
N SER A 122 -3.36 9.60 13.98
CA SER A 122 -4.32 9.83 12.88
C SER A 122 -4.35 8.72 11.82
N TRP A 123 -4.11 7.46 12.20
CA TRP A 123 -4.27 6.34 11.28
C TRP A 123 -5.74 6.23 10.87
N ALA A 124 -6.01 6.31 9.57
CA ALA A 124 -7.35 6.23 9.03
C ALA A 124 -7.34 5.72 7.59
N VAL A 125 -8.45 5.10 7.20
CA VAL A 125 -8.80 4.92 5.80
C VAL A 125 -9.41 6.23 5.31
N SER A 126 -8.79 6.84 4.30
CA SER A 126 -9.18 8.11 3.70
C SER A 126 -10.47 7.97 2.89
N GLU A 127 -11.30 9.02 2.91
CA GLU A 127 -12.49 9.16 2.06
C GLU A 127 -12.15 9.64 0.64
N LEU A 128 -10.86 9.84 0.34
CA LEU A 128 -10.42 10.29 -0.98
C LEU A 128 -10.77 9.23 -2.04
N TYR A 129 -11.61 9.63 -2.99
CA TYR A 129 -11.95 8.78 -4.12
C TYR A 129 -10.77 8.66 -5.10
N THR A 130 -10.25 7.44 -5.25
CA THR A 130 -9.10 7.14 -6.12
C THR A 130 -9.45 6.40 -7.40
N HIS A 131 -10.73 6.06 -7.61
CA HIS A 131 -11.18 5.11 -8.64
C HIS A 131 -10.56 3.70 -8.52
N SER A 132 -9.86 3.37 -7.43
CA SER A 132 -9.45 2.01 -7.11
C SER A 132 -10.51 1.35 -6.22
N ASP A 133 -10.60 0.04 -6.35
CA ASP A 133 -11.18 -0.86 -5.35
C ASP A 133 -10.47 -0.78 -3.98
N HIS A 134 -9.19 -0.42 -3.95
CA HIS A 134 -8.45 -0.10 -2.73
C HIS A 134 -8.66 1.35 -2.26
N GLN A 135 -8.82 1.50 -0.95
CA GLN A 135 -8.92 2.78 -0.26
C GLN A 135 -7.54 3.24 0.24
N VAL A 136 -7.31 4.54 0.23
CA VAL A 136 -6.03 5.11 0.68
C VAL A 136 -5.96 5.07 2.20
N ILE A 137 -4.89 4.51 2.75
CA ILE A 137 -4.58 4.62 4.17
C ILE A 137 -3.67 5.82 4.40
N VAL A 138 -4.00 6.64 5.38
CA VAL A 138 -3.22 7.79 5.82
C VAL A 138 -2.92 7.69 7.31
N PHE A 139 -1.72 8.14 7.70
CA PHE A 139 -1.32 8.29 9.09
C PHE A 139 -0.18 9.31 9.18
N GLU A 140 0.00 9.88 10.36
CA GLU A 140 1.04 10.86 10.64
C GLU A 140 2.08 10.26 11.59
N ILE A 141 3.33 10.70 11.47
CA ILE A 141 4.42 10.28 12.37
C ILE A 141 5.01 11.53 12.99
N GLU A 142 4.95 11.63 14.31
CA GLU A 142 5.58 12.71 15.06
C GLU A 142 7.09 12.49 15.15
N ILE A 143 7.85 13.09 14.25
CA ILE A 143 9.32 13.00 14.27
C ILE A 143 9.88 14.06 15.22
N ALA A 144 10.46 13.64 16.34
CA ALA A 144 11.15 14.54 17.25
C ALA A 144 12.40 15.15 16.58
N GLY A 145 12.33 16.44 16.24
CA GLY A 145 13.44 17.23 15.68
C GLY A 145 12.94 18.52 15.01
N PRO A 146 13.83 19.50 14.74
CA PRO A 146 13.43 20.70 14.00
C PRO A 146 12.91 20.30 12.60
N PRO A 147 11.81 20.91 12.12
CA PRO A 147 11.24 20.58 10.82
C PRO A 147 12.33 20.74 9.76
N ARG A 148 12.72 19.63 9.13
CA ARG A 148 13.57 19.71 7.95
C ARG A 148 12.69 20.23 6.82
N PRO A 149 13.12 21.26 6.07
CA PRO A 149 12.37 21.69 4.90
C PRO A 149 12.18 20.48 3.99
N VAL A 150 10.92 20.10 3.79
CA VAL A 150 10.54 19.04 2.87
C VAL A 150 10.80 19.58 1.48
N THR A 151 12.01 19.34 0.95
CA THR A 151 12.22 19.48 -0.48
C THR A 151 11.45 18.35 -1.13
N CYS A 152 10.21 18.62 -1.53
CA CYS A 152 9.50 17.78 -2.48
C CYS A 152 10.31 17.82 -3.77
N GLN A 153 11.28 16.91 -3.90
CA GLN A 153 11.81 16.58 -5.21
C GLN A 153 10.59 16.06 -5.96
N SER A 154 10.14 16.82 -6.97
CA SER A 154 9.01 16.48 -7.83
C SER A 154 8.87 14.96 -7.93
N CYS A 155 7.81 14.39 -7.34
CA CYS A 155 7.53 12.97 -7.46
C CYS A 155 7.36 12.69 -8.95
N LYS A 156 8.44 12.30 -9.63
CA LYS A 156 8.38 11.92 -11.03
C LYS A 156 7.80 10.51 -11.03
N TRP A 157 6.54 10.41 -11.46
CA TRP A 157 5.94 9.14 -11.83
C TRP A 157 6.92 8.36 -12.69
N ASN A 158 7.10 7.07 -12.40
CA ASN A 158 7.93 6.21 -13.24
C ASN A 158 7.18 5.92 -14.54
N ALA A 159 7.20 6.87 -15.48
CA ALA A 159 6.52 6.75 -16.77
C ALA A 159 7.02 5.53 -17.58
N LEU A 160 8.18 4.97 -17.25
CA LEU A 160 8.71 3.76 -17.89
C LEU A 160 7.95 2.49 -17.48
N SER A 161 7.21 2.51 -16.37
CA SER A 161 6.32 1.39 -15.99
C SER A 161 4.89 1.59 -16.46
N LEU A 162 4.61 2.65 -17.23
CA LEU A 162 3.31 2.87 -17.84
C LEU A 162 3.15 1.91 -19.02
N ASP A 163 2.15 1.03 -18.96
CA ASP A 163 1.76 0.21 -20.10
C ASP A 163 1.12 1.11 -21.16
N THR A 164 1.94 1.55 -22.10
CA THR A 164 1.53 2.47 -23.17
C THR A 164 0.55 1.84 -24.14
N GLU A 165 0.58 0.52 -24.35
CA GLU A 165 -0.37 -0.16 -25.24
C GLU A 165 -1.75 -0.21 -24.62
N CYS A 166 -1.83 -0.56 -23.33
CA CYS A 166 -3.06 -0.54 -22.57
C CYS A 166 -3.67 0.88 -22.54
N LEU A 167 -2.87 1.90 -22.21
CA LEU A 167 -3.32 3.28 -22.19
C LEU A 167 -3.81 3.74 -23.58
N THR A 168 -3.07 3.44 -24.64
CA THR A 168 -3.43 3.85 -26.00
C THR A 168 -4.72 3.17 -26.49
N SER A 169 -4.88 1.87 -26.18
CA SER A 169 -6.10 1.11 -26.47
C SER A 169 -7.32 1.74 -25.77
N MET A 170 -7.17 2.07 -24.50
CA MET A 170 -8.21 2.74 -23.71
C MET A 170 -8.53 4.15 -24.23
N MET A 171 -7.51 4.91 -24.66
CA MET A 171 -7.69 6.26 -25.19
C MET A 171 -8.25 6.30 -26.63
N ALA A 172 -8.08 5.25 -27.43
CA ALA A 172 -8.55 5.21 -28.81
C ALA A 172 -10.09 5.31 -28.96
N GLY A 173 -10.84 4.98 -27.90
CA GLY A 173 -12.30 5.14 -27.83
C GLY A 173 -12.77 6.45 -27.17
N ALA A 174 -11.87 7.20 -26.54
CA ALA A 174 -12.23 8.36 -25.73
C ALA A 174 -12.25 9.65 -26.58
N VAL A 175 -13.44 10.21 -26.82
CA VAL A 175 -13.58 11.52 -27.46
C VAL A 175 -13.45 12.61 -26.39
N VAL A 176 -12.26 13.22 -26.28
CA VAL A 176 -12.04 14.36 -25.39
C VAL A 176 -12.31 15.66 -26.14
N LEU A 177 -13.43 16.32 -25.83
CA LEU A 177 -13.71 17.66 -26.32
C LEU A 177 -12.84 18.70 -25.56
N PRO A 178 -12.31 19.72 -26.24
CA PRO A 178 -11.44 20.72 -25.61
C PRO A 178 -12.19 21.55 -24.56
N GLY A 179 -11.56 21.82 -23.42
CA GLY A 179 -12.12 22.55 -22.30
C GLY A 179 -11.07 22.87 -21.22
N PRO A 180 -11.48 23.34 -20.03
CA PRO A 180 -10.59 23.48 -18.88
C PRO A 180 -9.95 22.14 -18.51
N THR A 181 -8.66 22.15 -18.15
CA THR A 181 -7.86 20.93 -17.90
C THR A 181 -8.50 19.98 -16.89
N GLU A 182 -9.10 20.53 -15.84
CA GLU A 182 -9.75 19.77 -14.77
C GLU A 182 -10.99 19.03 -15.30
N GLU A 183 -11.84 19.72 -16.07
CA GLU A 183 -13.05 19.15 -16.66
C GLU A 183 -12.71 18.10 -17.73
N MET A 184 -11.65 18.33 -18.51
CA MET A 184 -11.13 17.35 -19.46
C MET A 184 -10.63 16.08 -18.75
N ALA A 185 -9.90 16.23 -17.63
CA ALA A 185 -9.41 15.11 -16.85
C ALA A 185 -10.56 14.31 -16.22
N THR A 186 -11.54 14.98 -15.61
CA THR A 186 -12.73 14.32 -15.03
C THR A 186 -13.52 13.56 -16.09
N ARG A 187 -13.73 14.14 -17.27
CA ARG A 187 -14.46 13.50 -18.38
C ARG A 187 -13.70 12.34 -18.99
N LEU A 188 -12.39 12.48 -19.16
CA LEU A 188 -11.54 11.38 -19.63
C LEU A 188 -11.61 10.20 -18.64
N MET A 189 -11.48 10.45 -17.34
CA MET A 189 -11.61 9.39 -16.32
C MET A 189 -13.00 8.74 -16.37
N ALA A 190 -14.07 9.52 -16.58
CA ALA A 190 -15.43 8.99 -16.72
C ALA A 190 -15.61 8.06 -17.95
N GLU A 191 -15.07 8.43 -19.12
CA GLU A 191 -15.13 7.61 -20.33
C GLU A 191 -14.31 6.31 -20.20
N LEU A 192 -13.13 6.41 -19.60
CA LEU A 192 -12.26 5.26 -19.34
C LEU A 192 -12.95 4.22 -18.41
N LEU A 193 -13.78 4.67 -17.46
CA LEU A 193 -14.57 3.79 -16.58
C LEU A 193 -15.66 3.01 -17.32
N VAL A 194 -16.28 3.62 -18.35
CA VAL A 194 -17.32 2.96 -19.16
C VAL A 194 -16.72 1.85 -20.04
N HIS A 195 -15.47 2.01 -20.45
CA HIS A 195 -14.76 0.99 -21.24
C HIS A 195 -14.19 -0.13 -20.37
N ALA A 196 -13.70 0.18 -19.16
CA ALA A 196 -13.17 -0.80 -18.22
C ALA A 196 -14.24 -1.77 -17.65
N THR A 197 -15.52 -1.36 -17.63
CA THR A 197 -16.65 -2.19 -17.15
C THR A 197 -17.27 -3.10 -18.21
N ARG A 198 -16.77 -3.07 -19.46
CA ARG A 198 -17.25 -3.88 -20.60
C ARG A 198 -16.33 -5.02 -21.00
N LEU A 199 -15.23 -5.22 -20.28
CA LEU A 199 -14.30 -6.35 -20.40
C LEU A 199 -14.56 -7.35 -19.26
#